data_AF-A0A0N4Z7Q2-F1
#
_entry.id   AF-A0A0N4Z7Q2-F1
#
_cell.length_a   1.000
_cell.length_b   1.000
_cell.length_c   1.000
_cell.angle_alpha   90.00
_cell.angle_beta   90.00
_cell.angle_gamma   90.00
#
_symmetry.space_group_name_H-M   'P 1'
#
loop_
_entity.id
_entity.type
_entity.pdbx_description
1 polymer ?
#
loop_
_entity_poly.entity_id
_entity_poly.type
_entity_poly.pdbx_seq_one_letter_code
_entity_poly.pdbx_strand_id
1 'polypeptide(L)'
;MMKYSLLFCYLISFVLLEIKLLFFKIDLFVEANEHDHSINKRAIYYNRKKNWTSPINFYVSKNLEKYKNKIKTILNNFEKLTCLNFSERNEPIVNMSGVTFELDKTKCYSQVGKHPGTKNQFVYLHRECVKYAGIIVHEFSHALGLNHEHSRPDRDNFVVINEDNVLKEKGVNISLFKKDNNSSFIIYPDIPYDYNSIMHYKRDAYVKKSGLNSIEAKNIKLYNLMMGQREKLSFNDIKTINYYYCSDACKESEVVCKNGGYRNWDQRRCNQCICPKGYYGYTCKYIKPLGTNCSDYKLIAENYTKELTEE
;
A
#
# COMPACT_ATOMS: atom_id res chain seq x y z
N MET A 1 -51.45 -48.95 -26.03
CA MET A 1 -51.02 -47.69 -25.35
C MET A 1 -50.14 -47.92 -24.11
N MET A 2 -49.41 -49.04 -23.96
CA MET A 2 -48.53 -49.27 -22.79
C MET A 2 -47.03 -49.35 -23.10
N LYS A 3 -46.61 -49.40 -24.37
CA LYS A 3 -45.17 -49.47 -24.74
C LYS A 3 -44.45 -48.12 -24.76
N TYR A 4 -45.18 -47.01 -24.92
CA TYR A 4 -44.59 -45.66 -24.96
C TYR A 4 -44.33 -45.04 -23.58
N SER A 5 -45.03 -45.53 -22.54
CA SER A 5 -44.90 -45.01 -21.17
C SER A 5 -43.58 -45.45 -20.50
N LEU A 6 -43.15 -46.69 -20.73
CA LEU A 6 -41.86 -47.19 -20.22
C LEU A 6 -40.67 -46.47 -20.86
N LEU A 7 -40.71 -46.24 -22.18
CA LEU A 7 -39.62 -45.55 -22.88
C LEU A 7 -39.46 -44.10 -22.40
N PHE A 8 -40.57 -43.41 -22.10
CA PHE A 8 -40.56 -42.04 -21.61
C PHE A 8 -40.01 -41.95 -20.18
N CYS A 9 -40.33 -42.91 -19.30
CA CYS A 9 -39.73 -43.00 -17.97
C CYS A 9 -38.21 -43.27 -18.02
N TYR A 10 -37.75 -44.12 -18.93
CA TYR A 10 -36.30 -44.36 -19.10
C TYR A 10 -35.57 -43.10 -19.58
N LEU A 11 -36.12 -42.37 -20.56
CA LEU A 11 -35.56 -41.11 -21.05
C LEU A 11 -35.47 -40.05 -19.94
N ILE A 12 -36.51 -39.89 -19.12
CA ILE A 12 -36.49 -38.94 -17.99
C ILE A 12 -35.45 -39.36 -16.95
N SER A 13 -35.37 -40.65 -16.60
CA SER A 13 -34.38 -41.14 -15.64
C SER A 13 -32.94 -40.94 -16.13
N PHE A 14 -32.70 -41.09 -17.43
CA PHE A 14 -31.39 -40.91 -18.05
C PHE A 14 -30.99 -39.43 -18.09
N VAL A 15 -31.91 -38.54 -18.45
CA VAL A 15 -31.68 -37.08 -18.41
C VAL A 15 -31.44 -36.59 -16.99
N LEU A 16 -32.19 -37.11 -15.99
CA LEU A 16 -31.96 -36.77 -14.58
C LEU A 16 -30.61 -37.30 -14.06
N LEU A 17 -30.14 -38.44 -14.56
CA LEU A 17 -28.82 -38.99 -14.23
C LEU A 17 -27.71 -38.12 -14.84
N GLU A 18 -27.85 -37.69 -16.09
CA GLU A 18 -26.89 -36.79 -16.74
C GLU A 18 -26.85 -35.40 -16.08
N ILE A 19 -28.01 -34.85 -15.69
CA ILE A 19 -28.08 -33.59 -14.95
C ILE A 19 -27.40 -33.74 -13.58
N LYS A 20 -27.64 -34.84 -12.86
CA LYS A 20 -26.94 -35.11 -11.59
C LYS A 20 -25.43 -35.26 -11.78
N LEU A 21 -24.98 -35.92 -12.83
CA LEU A 21 -23.56 -36.04 -13.17
C LEU A 21 -22.94 -34.68 -13.57
N LEU A 22 -23.72 -33.80 -14.20
CA LEU A 22 -23.31 -32.43 -14.51
C LEU A 22 -23.17 -31.59 -13.23
N PHE A 23 -24.15 -31.66 -12.30
CA PHE A 23 -24.07 -31.00 -11.00
C PHE A 23 -22.91 -31.56 -10.15
N PHE A 24 -22.69 -32.87 -10.14
CA PHE A 24 -21.56 -33.48 -9.43
C PHE A 24 -20.20 -33.07 -10.04
N LYS A 25 -20.14 -32.87 -11.38
CA LYS A 25 -18.96 -32.29 -12.05
C LYS A 25 -18.77 -30.80 -11.74
N ILE A 26 -19.86 -30.04 -11.59
CA ILE A 26 -19.81 -28.62 -11.20
C ILE A 26 -19.34 -28.51 -9.74
N ASP A 27 -19.85 -29.33 -8.83
CA ASP A 27 -19.41 -29.37 -7.43
C ASP A 27 -17.92 -29.78 -7.33
N LEU A 28 -17.48 -30.79 -8.12
CA LEU A 28 -16.06 -31.16 -8.22
C LEU A 28 -15.17 -30.07 -8.87
N PHE A 29 -15.72 -29.21 -9.74
CA PHE A 29 -15.00 -28.06 -10.30
C PHE A 29 -14.93 -26.88 -9.33
N VAL A 30 -15.89 -26.77 -8.40
CA VAL A 30 -15.91 -25.72 -7.36
C VAL A 30 -15.02 -26.11 -6.17
N GLU A 31 -14.80 -27.39 -5.89
CA GLU A 31 -14.00 -27.85 -4.74
C GLU A 31 -12.49 -28.07 -5.01
N ALA A 32 -11.99 -27.74 -6.21
CA ALA A 32 -10.57 -27.93 -6.56
C ALA A 32 -9.84 -26.62 -6.90
N ASN A 33 -9.76 -25.68 -5.95
CA ASN A 33 -8.57 -24.82 -5.68
C ASN A 33 -8.80 -23.76 -4.58
N GLU A 34 -9.46 -24.12 -3.48
CA GLU A 34 -9.21 -23.47 -2.19
C GLU A 34 -8.09 -24.22 -1.45
N HIS A 35 -6.92 -24.33 -2.09
CA HIS A 35 -5.70 -24.33 -1.30
C HIS A 35 -5.48 -22.88 -0.85
N ASP A 36 -6.13 -22.55 0.27
CA ASP A 36 -5.80 -21.43 1.15
C ASP A 36 -4.38 -21.62 1.69
N HIS A 37 -3.40 -21.48 0.80
CA HIS A 37 -2.18 -20.82 1.21
C HIS A 37 -2.53 -19.34 1.24
N SER A 38 -3.01 -18.89 2.40
CA SER A 38 -2.95 -17.50 2.80
C SER A 38 -1.47 -17.09 2.73
N ILE A 39 -1.01 -16.72 1.54
CA ILE A 39 0.26 -16.05 1.38
C ILE A 39 0.01 -14.74 2.11
N ASN A 40 0.51 -14.67 3.34
CA ASN A 40 0.53 -13.45 4.11
C ASN A 40 1.41 -12.49 3.32
N LYS A 41 0.77 -11.70 2.47
CA LYS A 41 1.30 -10.53 1.81
C LYS A 41 1.44 -9.48 2.94
N ARG A 42 2.55 -8.73 3.06
CA ARG A 42 2.91 -7.84 4.19
C ARG A 42 3.50 -6.46 3.81
N ALA A 43 2.88 -5.34 4.20
CA ALA A 43 3.24 -3.95 3.84
C ALA A 43 3.11 -2.93 5.00
N ILE A 44 2.24 -3.19 5.99
CA ILE A 44 2.14 -2.41 7.23
C ILE A 44 2.32 -3.31 8.45
N TYR A 45 3.07 -2.85 9.46
CA TYR A 45 3.20 -3.52 10.74
C TYR A 45 1.88 -3.46 11.50
N TYR A 46 1.26 -4.62 11.63
CA TYR A 46 -0.02 -4.86 12.27
C TYR A 46 0.16 -5.30 13.73
N ASN A 47 -0.28 -4.44 14.64
CA ASN A 47 -0.43 -4.77 16.05
C ASN A 47 -1.67 -4.07 16.63
N ARG A 48 -2.86 -4.65 16.42
CA ARG A 48 -4.14 -4.04 16.84
C ARG A 48 -4.21 -3.70 18.34
N LYS A 49 -3.54 -4.46 19.21
CA LYS A 49 -3.61 -4.25 20.67
C LYS A 49 -2.70 -3.12 21.17
N LYS A 50 -1.68 -2.72 20.41
CA LYS A 50 -0.66 -1.76 20.86
C LYS A 50 -0.30 -0.70 19.81
N ASN A 51 -1.22 -0.43 18.87
CA ASN A 51 -1.02 0.60 17.85
C ASN A 51 -1.11 2.03 18.41
N TRP A 52 -0.77 3.03 17.59
CA TRP A 52 -0.98 4.43 17.97
C TRP A 52 -2.47 4.73 18.16
N THR A 53 -2.78 5.47 19.23
CA THR A 53 -4.12 5.98 19.51
C THR A 53 -4.20 7.43 19.05
N SER A 54 -5.24 7.77 18.29
CA SER A 54 -5.52 9.15 17.88
C SER A 54 -6.21 9.92 19.03
N PRO A 55 -5.81 11.15 19.36
CA PRO A 55 -4.72 11.91 18.76
C PRO A 55 -3.33 11.39 19.19
N ILE A 56 -2.39 11.34 18.24
CA ILE A 56 -1.00 10.97 18.48
C ILE A 56 -0.25 12.20 18.99
N ASN A 57 0.30 12.13 20.20
CA ASN A 57 1.13 13.21 20.72
C ASN A 57 2.44 13.29 19.95
N PHE A 58 2.89 14.51 19.62
CA PHE A 58 4.21 14.71 19.05
C PHE A 58 4.96 15.86 19.70
N TYR A 59 6.29 15.74 19.74
CA TYR A 59 7.22 16.77 20.19
C TYR A 59 8.31 16.94 19.15
N VAL A 60 8.66 18.19 18.84
CA VAL A 60 9.83 18.51 18.01
C VAL A 60 10.92 19.01 18.94
N SER A 61 12.04 18.30 19.00
CA SER A 61 13.13 18.67 19.90
C SER A 61 13.75 20.02 19.51
N LYS A 62 14.34 20.70 20.50
CA LYS A 62 14.90 22.05 20.34
C LYS A 62 15.96 22.15 19.23
N ASN A 63 16.68 21.07 18.95
CA ASN A 63 17.69 21.04 17.88
C ASN A 63 17.09 20.95 16.46
N LEU A 64 15.77 20.72 16.35
CA LEU A 64 14.98 20.76 15.12
C LEU A 64 14.04 21.96 15.06
N GLU A 65 14.14 22.92 15.97
CA GLU A 65 13.20 24.06 16.08
C GLU A 65 13.04 24.82 14.76
N LYS A 66 14.13 25.04 14.01
CA LYS A 66 14.12 25.66 12.67
C LYS A 66 13.19 24.96 11.67
N TYR A 67 12.97 23.66 11.85
CA TYR A 67 12.17 22.82 10.95
C TYR A 67 10.80 22.46 11.53
N LYS A 68 10.46 22.94 12.72
CA LYS A 68 9.21 22.64 13.43
C LYS A 68 7.97 22.91 12.58
N ASN A 69 7.89 24.08 11.94
CA ASN A 69 6.76 24.42 11.06
C ASN A 69 6.64 23.47 9.86
N LYS A 70 7.76 22.98 9.30
CA LYS A 70 7.76 21.99 8.21
C LYS A 70 7.18 20.67 8.68
N ILE A 71 7.60 20.19 9.85
CA ILE A 71 7.08 18.96 10.47
C ILE A 71 5.58 19.11 10.75
N LYS A 72 5.14 20.24 11.31
CA LYS A 72 3.72 20.52 11.53
C LYS A 72 2.90 20.51 10.25
N THR A 73 3.38 21.15 9.19
CA THR A 73 2.70 21.12 7.88
C THR A 73 2.57 19.69 7.33
N ILE A 74 3.59 18.86 7.53
CA ILE A 74 3.54 17.44 7.14
C ILE A 74 2.47 16.70 7.95
N LEU A 75 2.46 16.84 9.28
CA LEU A 75 1.45 16.19 10.14
C LEU A 75 0.04 16.65 9.79
N ASN A 76 -0.17 17.96 9.57
CA ASN A 76 -1.46 18.50 9.12
C ASN A 76 -1.91 17.91 7.78
N ASN A 77 -0.99 17.53 6.89
CA ASN A 77 -1.34 16.83 5.65
C ASN A 77 -1.78 15.38 5.92
N PHE A 78 -1.18 14.69 6.89
CA PHE A 78 -1.68 13.38 7.34
C PHE A 78 -3.10 13.49 7.92
N GLU A 79 -3.41 14.53 8.70
CA GLU A 79 -4.78 14.75 9.23
C GLU A 79 -5.82 15.00 8.13
N LYS A 80 -5.42 15.62 7.01
CA LYS A 80 -6.31 15.84 5.87
C LYS A 80 -6.57 14.56 5.08
N LEU A 81 -5.63 13.63 5.10
CA LEU A 81 -5.64 12.42 4.26
C LEU A 81 -6.12 11.18 5.04
N THR A 82 -6.12 11.24 6.37
CA THR A 82 -6.42 10.11 7.26
C THR A 82 -7.29 10.55 8.44
N CYS A 83 -7.84 9.60 9.18
CA CYS A 83 -8.56 9.88 10.43
C CYS A 83 -7.65 10.17 11.64
N LEU A 84 -6.32 10.20 11.45
CA LEU A 84 -5.38 10.46 12.51
C LEU A 84 -5.30 11.96 12.80
N ASN A 85 -5.26 12.30 14.08
CA ASN A 85 -5.02 13.65 14.57
C ASN A 85 -3.69 13.68 15.35
N PHE A 86 -3.04 14.84 15.39
CA PHE A 86 -1.75 15.02 16.05
C PHE A 86 -1.81 16.14 17.08
N SER A 87 -1.42 15.83 18.32
CA SER A 87 -1.38 16.82 19.41
C SER A 87 0.05 17.26 19.66
N GLU A 88 0.36 18.51 19.35
CA GLU A 88 1.68 19.09 19.66
C GLU A 88 1.89 19.19 21.17
N ARG A 89 3.11 18.86 21.62
CA ARG A 89 3.58 19.10 22.98
C ARG A 89 4.67 20.16 22.96
N ASN A 90 4.62 21.05 23.96
CA ASN A 90 5.64 22.09 24.14
C ASN A 90 6.87 21.57 24.90
N GLU A 91 6.70 20.47 25.64
CA GLU A 91 7.75 19.82 26.43
C GLU A 91 7.99 18.37 25.97
N PRO A 92 9.19 17.80 26.23
CA PRO A 92 9.51 16.43 25.88
C PRO A 92 8.51 15.40 26.43
N ILE A 93 8.24 14.38 25.62
CA ILE A 93 7.32 13.29 25.97
C ILE A 93 8.03 12.30 26.90
N VAL A 94 7.59 12.22 28.16
CA VAL A 94 8.18 11.34 29.20
C VAL A 94 7.20 10.25 29.66
N ASN A 95 5.96 10.62 30.00
CA ASN A 95 5.00 9.72 30.65
C ASN A 95 3.70 9.49 29.87
N MET A 96 3.72 9.71 28.56
CA MET A 96 2.58 9.48 27.69
C MET A 96 3.00 8.88 26.35
N SER A 97 2.04 8.27 25.64
CA SER A 97 2.25 7.74 24.29
C SER A 97 2.49 8.88 23.30
N GLY A 98 3.59 8.87 22.55
CA GLY A 98 3.79 9.81 21.44
C GLY A 98 5.09 9.62 20.67
N VAL A 99 5.31 10.52 19.72
CA VAL A 99 6.47 10.54 18.82
C VAL A 99 7.32 11.80 19.04
N THR A 100 8.60 11.63 19.31
CA THR A 100 9.57 12.73 19.32
C THR A 100 10.35 12.78 18.01
N PHE A 101 10.32 13.91 17.32
CA PHE A 101 11.26 14.20 16.24
C PHE A 101 12.58 14.69 16.84
N GLU A 102 13.69 14.04 16.48
CA GLU A 102 15.00 14.29 17.08
C GLU A 102 16.10 14.37 16.01
N LEU A 103 17.05 15.29 16.17
CA LEU A 103 18.19 15.37 15.26
C LEU A 103 19.16 14.21 15.53
N ASP A 104 19.49 13.45 14.49
CA ASP A 104 20.53 12.42 14.52
C ASP A 104 21.78 12.89 13.77
N LYS A 105 22.96 12.43 14.22
CA LYS A 105 24.25 12.85 13.65
C LYS A 105 24.66 12.05 12.42
N THR A 106 24.01 10.92 12.15
CA THR A 106 24.50 9.91 11.21
C THR A 106 23.52 9.64 10.08
N LYS A 107 22.24 9.43 10.38
CA LYS A 107 21.26 8.95 9.39
C LYS A 107 19.83 9.30 9.79
N CYS A 108 18.91 8.93 8.91
CA CYS A 108 17.47 9.10 9.10
C CYS A 108 16.86 7.72 9.24
N TYR A 109 16.04 7.56 10.27
CA TYR A 109 15.38 6.29 10.55
C TYR A 109 14.24 6.49 11.54
N SER A 110 13.25 5.61 11.45
CA SER A 110 12.29 5.36 12.52
C SER A 110 12.04 3.87 12.67
N GLN A 111 11.53 3.49 13.84
CA GLN A 111 11.00 2.14 14.02
C GLN A 111 9.68 1.99 13.26
N VAL A 112 9.41 0.78 12.76
CA VAL A 112 8.19 0.52 12.02
C VAL A 112 7.03 0.23 12.98
N GLY A 113 6.05 1.13 12.99
CA GLY A 113 4.87 1.07 13.86
C GLY A 113 5.18 1.50 15.29
N LYS A 114 4.16 1.47 16.15
CA LYS A 114 4.33 1.71 17.58
C LYS A 114 4.94 0.48 18.26
N HIS A 115 6.12 0.65 18.86
CA HIS A 115 6.75 -0.46 19.56
C HIS A 115 6.02 -0.79 20.88
N PRO A 116 5.71 -2.08 21.17
CA PRO A 116 5.06 -2.49 22.41
C PRO A 116 5.77 -2.00 23.68
N GLY A 117 5.02 -1.36 24.59
CA GLY A 117 5.54 -0.91 25.89
C GLY A 117 6.27 0.43 25.84
N THR A 118 6.53 0.98 24.65
CA THR A 118 7.14 2.29 24.49
C THR A 118 6.13 3.40 24.74
N LYS A 119 6.47 4.31 25.67
CA LYS A 119 5.73 5.57 25.87
C LYS A 119 6.13 6.60 24.81
N ASN A 120 7.42 6.81 24.58
CA ASN A 120 7.90 7.76 23.58
C ASN A 120 8.79 7.06 22.54
N GLN A 121 8.47 7.23 21.25
CA GLN A 121 9.26 6.70 20.15
C GLN A 121 9.86 7.83 19.33
N PHE A 122 11.07 7.62 18.81
CA PHE A 122 11.79 8.65 18.09
C PHE A 122 11.66 8.49 16.58
N VAL A 123 11.54 9.62 15.89
CA VAL A 123 11.78 9.78 14.46
C VAL A 123 13.08 10.57 14.34
N TYR A 124 14.15 9.88 13.98
CA TYR A 124 15.48 10.45 13.90
C TYR A 124 15.71 11.06 12.52
N LEU A 125 16.14 12.32 12.49
CA LEU A 125 16.36 13.08 11.27
C LEU A 125 17.79 13.63 11.26
N HIS A 126 18.59 13.21 10.28
CA HIS A 126 19.85 13.87 9.96
C HIS A 126 19.61 15.27 9.37
N ARG A 127 20.61 16.16 9.53
CA ARG A 127 20.57 17.55 9.05
C ARG A 127 20.26 17.68 7.55
N GLU A 128 20.70 16.72 6.76
CA GLU A 128 20.41 16.70 5.32
C GLU A 128 18.99 16.20 5.02
N CYS A 129 18.46 15.26 5.80
CA CYS A 129 17.11 14.74 5.56
C CYS A 129 16.02 15.76 5.85
N VAL A 130 16.15 16.49 6.95
CA VAL A 130 15.12 17.46 7.38
C VAL A 130 14.97 18.64 6.40
N LYS A 131 15.90 18.81 5.46
CA LYS A 131 15.76 19.74 4.34
C LYS A 131 14.64 19.32 3.37
N TYR A 132 14.42 18.01 3.19
CA TYR A 132 13.46 17.47 2.22
C TYR A 132 12.20 16.94 2.90
N ALA A 133 11.05 17.53 2.56
CA ALA A 133 9.77 17.16 3.19
C ALA A 133 9.45 15.67 3.00
N GLY A 134 9.65 15.10 1.81
CA GLY A 134 9.34 13.69 1.56
C GLY A 134 10.20 12.70 2.33
N ILE A 135 11.41 13.06 2.76
CA ILE A 135 12.19 12.19 3.65
C ILE A 135 11.56 12.17 5.05
N ILE A 136 11.12 13.32 5.55
CA ILE A 136 10.37 13.38 6.83
C ILE A 136 9.06 12.57 6.72
N VAL A 137 8.35 12.68 5.59
CA VAL A 137 7.15 11.86 5.33
C VAL A 137 7.48 10.36 5.34
N HIS A 138 8.59 9.94 4.72
CA HIS A 138 9.04 8.54 4.72
C HIS A 138 9.31 8.04 6.14
N GLU A 139 10.12 8.76 6.92
CA GLU A 139 10.46 8.34 8.28
C GLU A 139 9.26 8.35 9.23
N PHE A 140 8.36 9.32 9.06
CA PHE A 140 7.12 9.34 9.84
C PHE A 140 6.16 8.23 9.42
N SER A 141 6.14 7.86 8.14
CA SER A 141 5.36 6.73 7.62
C SER A 141 5.82 5.40 8.21
N HIS A 142 7.13 5.23 8.43
CA HIS A 142 7.64 4.12 9.24
C HIS A 142 7.03 4.14 10.65
N ALA A 143 7.06 5.27 11.36
CA ALA A 143 6.46 5.36 12.69
C ALA A 143 4.96 4.98 12.70
N LEU A 144 4.21 5.29 11.63
CA LEU A 144 2.81 4.86 11.45
C LEU A 144 2.65 3.38 11.08
N GLY A 145 3.73 2.67 10.75
CA GLY A 145 3.71 1.23 10.50
C GLY A 145 4.08 0.82 9.08
N LEU A 146 4.21 1.74 8.13
CA LEU A 146 4.57 1.34 6.76
C LEU A 146 6.00 0.78 6.72
N ASN A 147 6.16 -0.38 6.08
CA ASN A 147 7.47 -0.95 5.79
C ASN A 147 7.96 -0.49 4.41
N HIS A 148 9.20 -0.80 4.06
CA HIS A 148 9.67 -0.59 2.69
C HIS A 148 8.89 -1.46 1.70
N GLU A 149 8.51 -0.90 0.57
CA GLU A 149 7.69 -1.62 -0.42
C GLU A 149 8.47 -2.81 -1.04
N HIS A 150 9.80 -2.68 -1.21
CA HIS A 150 10.64 -3.76 -1.75
C HIS A 150 10.88 -4.92 -0.78
N SER A 151 10.49 -4.77 0.49
CA SER A 151 10.59 -5.84 1.49
C SER A 151 9.30 -6.68 1.58
N ARG A 152 8.27 -6.37 0.78
CA ARG A 152 7.05 -7.18 0.74
C ARG A 152 7.36 -8.65 0.40
N PRO A 153 6.67 -9.63 1.01
CA PRO A 153 6.84 -11.05 0.69
C PRO A 153 6.52 -11.41 -0.76
N ASP A 154 5.58 -10.70 -1.38
CA ASP A 154 5.16 -10.86 -2.78
C ASP A 154 6.02 -10.05 -3.77
N ARG A 155 7.03 -9.30 -3.30
CA ARG A 155 7.82 -8.39 -4.15
C ARG A 155 8.49 -9.09 -5.33
N ASP A 156 8.85 -10.37 -5.20
CA ASP A 156 9.48 -11.14 -6.28
C ASP A 156 8.55 -11.35 -7.48
N ASN A 157 7.24 -11.08 -7.36
CA ASN A 157 6.33 -11.06 -8.52
C ASN A 157 6.45 -9.76 -9.34
N PHE A 158 7.04 -8.71 -8.76
CA PHE A 158 7.02 -7.34 -9.29
C PHE A 158 8.42 -6.82 -9.62
N VAL A 159 9.43 -7.19 -8.83
CA VAL A 159 10.82 -6.77 -8.99
C VAL A 159 11.81 -7.93 -8.90
N VAL A 160 12.99 -7.72 -9.46
CA VAL A 160 14.20 -8.54 -9.30
C VAL A 160 15.19 -7.74 -8.47
N ILE A 161 15.87 -8.42 -7.54
CA ILE A 161 17.02 -7.87 -6.83
C ILE A 161 18.30 -8.37 -7.51
N ASN A 162 19.08 -7.45 -8.05
CA ASN A 162 20.35 -7.75 -8.72
C ASN A 162 21.48 -7.75 -7.69
N GLU A 163 21.65 -8.85 -6.96
CA GLU A 163 22.60 -8.93 -5.84
C GLU A 163 24.04 -8.61 -6.25
N ASP A 164 24.43 -9.00 -7.46
CA ASP A 164 25.75 -8.72 -8.02
C ASP A 164 26.03 -7.23 -8.21
N ASN A 165 24.99 -6.41 -8.31
CA ASN A 165 25.11 -4.96 -8.43
C ASN A 165 25.20 -4.26 -7.07
N VAL A 166 24.90 -4.95 -5.97
CA VAL A 166 24.89 -4.37 -4.61
C VAL A 166 26.33 -4.24 -4.08
N LEU A 167 26.63 -3.09 -3.47
CA LEU A 167 27.89 -2.84 -2.76
C LEU A 167 28.03 -3.78 -1.56
N LYS A 168 29.18 -4.43 -1.39
CA LYS A 168 29.46 -5.39 -0.30
C LYS A 168 30.37 -4.83 0.79
N GLU A 169 30.46 -3.50 0.90
CA GLU A 169 31.35 -2.78 1.81
C GLU A 169 30.59 -1.75 2.66
N LYS A 170 31.27 -1.17 3.67
CA LYS A 170 30.73 -0.08 4.51
C LYS A 170 29.40 -0.42 5.21
N GLY A 171 29.24 -1.68 5.61
CA GLY A 171 28.03 -2.16 6.28
C GLY A 171 26.83 -2.37 5.34
N VAL A 172 27.01 -2.16 4.02
CA VAL A 172 26.02 -2.47 3.00
C VAL A 172 26.19 -3.92 2.58
N ASN A 173 25.09 -4.66 2.53
CA ASN A 173 25.06 -6.00 1.98
C ASN A 173 23.61 -6.36 1.57
N ILE A 174 23.44 -7.55 0.99
CA ILE A 174 22.15 -8.03 0.47
C ILE A 174 21.04 -8.10 1.53
N SER A 175 21.38 -8.14 2.81
CA SER A 175 20.40 -8.14 3.90
C SER A 175 19.48 -6.92 3.89
N LEU A 176 19.89 -5.80 3.29
CA LEU A 176 19.08 -4.60 3.13
C LEU A 176 17.91 -4.77 2.15
N PHE A 177 17.94 -5.83 1.34
CA PHE A 177 16.89 -6.18 0.38
C PHE A 177 16.11 -7.43 0.80
N LYS A 178 16.26 -7.88 2.05
CA LYS A 178 15.51 -9.02 2.58
C LYS A 178 14.02 -8.71 2.60
N LYS A 179 13.23 -9.73 2.25
CA LYS A 179 11.78 -9.73 2.44
C LYS A 179 11.46 -9.85 3.92
N ASP A 180 10.39 -9.20 4.35
CA ASP A 180 9.93 -9.26 5.74
C ASP A 180 9.07 -10.50 5.97
N ASN A 181 9.70 -11.51 6.56
CA ASN A 181 9.06 -12.77 6.90
C ASN A 181 8.38 -12.75 8.30
N ASN A 182 8.22 -11.59 8.95
CA ASN A 182 7.48 -11.46 10.22
C ASN A 182 5.95 -11.47 10.04
N SER A 183 5.25 -12.37 10.73
CA SER A 183 3.77 -12.47 10.73
C SER A 183 3.04 -11.21 11.19
N SER A 184 3.75 -10.30 11.86
CA SER A 184 3.19 -9.03 12.32
C SER A 184 3.03 -7.98 11.23
N PHE A 185 3.32 -8.27 9.96
CA PHE A 185 3.00 -7.34 8.87
C PHE A 185 1.86 -7.88 8.01
N ILE A 186 1.04 -7.01 7.43
CA ILE A 186 -0.10 -7.39 6.55
C ILE A 186 -0.16 -6.53 5.28
N ILE A 187 -0.67 -7.10 4.20
CA ILE A 187 -1.10 -6.45 2.95
C ILE A 187 -2.60 -6.68 2.90
N TYR A 188 -3.32 -5.62 2.61
CA TYR A 188 -4.72 -5.72 2.28
C TYR A 188 -4.85 -6.27 0.86
N PRO A 189 -5.67 -7.31 0.61
CA PRO A 189 -5.75 -7.98 -0.69
C PRO A 189 -6.00 -7.05 -1.88
N ASP A 190 -6.66 -5.92 -1.64
CA ASP A 190 -7.03 -4.90 -2.63
C ASP A 190 -6.01 -3.75 -2.75
N ILE A 191 -4.79 -3.92 -2.20
CA ILE A 191 -3.67 -2.99 -2.35
C ILE A 191 -2.53 -3.67 -3.14
N PRO A 192 -2.36 -3.33 -4.44
CA PRO A 192 -1.30 -3.91 -5.26
C PRO A 192 0.09 -3.39 -4.83
N TYR A 193 1.14 -4.03 -5.36
CA TYR A 193 2.51 -3.53 -5.21
C TYR A 193 2.65 -2.14 -5.83
N ASP A 194 3.23 -1.19 -5.10
CA ASP A 194 3.30 0.20 -5.50
C ASP A 194 4.73 0.68 -5.76
N TYR A 195 5.16 0.62 -7.02
CA TYR A 195 6.44 1.16 -7.47
C TYR A 195 6.63 2.65 -7.13
N ASN A 196 5.54 3.41 -6.99
CA ASN A 196 5.56 4.84 -6.68
C ASN A 196 5.35 5.13 -5.18
N SER A 197 5.33 4.11 -4.32
CA SER A 197 5.26 4.29 -2.87
C SER A 197 6.42 5.15 -2.40
N ILE A 198 6.16 6.07 -1.47
CA ILE A 198 7.24 6.83 -0.81
C ILE A 198 8.17 5.90 -0.03
N MET A 199 7.69 4.70 0.30
CA MET A 199 8.43 3.65 1.00
C MET A 199 9.26 2.78 0.07
N HIS A 200 9.14 2.92 -1.25
CA HIS A 200 9.95 2.17 -2.18
C HIS A 200 11.40 2.70 -2.20
N TYR A 201 12.37 1.78 -2.28
CA TYR A 201 13.77 2.13 -2.57
C TYR A 201 13.93 2.64 -4.01
N LYS A 202 14.98 3.42 -4.27
CA LYS A 202 15.38 3.74 -5.63
C LYS A 202 15.88 2.49 -6.34
N ARG A 203 15.75 2.44 -7.67
CA ARG A 203 16.28 1.34 -8.49
C ARG A 203 17.80 1.13 -8.34
N ASP A 204 18.53 2.20 -8.07
CA ASP A 204 19.98 2.25 -7.92
C ASP A 204 20.43 2.29 -6.45
N ALA A 205 19.54 1.93 -5.51
CA ALA A 205 19.87 1.93 -4.09
C ALA A 205 21.07 1.01 -3.82
N TYR A 206 22.09 1.53 -3.13
CA TYR A 206 23.24 0.74 -2.66
C TYR A 206 24.06 0.02 -3.75
N VAL A 207 24.05 0.53 -4.99
CA VAL A 207 24.83 -0.08 -6.07
C VAL A 207 26.34 0.16 -5.92
N LYS A 208 27.14 -0.80 -6.37
CA LYS A 208 28.62 -0.73 -6.36
C LYS A 208 29.19 0.28 -7.35
N LYS A 209 28.43 0.66 -8.38
CA LYS A 209 28.84 1.60 -9.42
C LYS A 209 27.63 2.34 -9.98
N SER A 210 27.79 3.64 -10.27
CA SER A 210 26.77 4.45 -10.95
C SER A 210 26.36 3.83 -12.29
N GLY A 211 25.07 3.93 -12.62
CA GLY A 211 24.47 3.36 -13.83
C GLY A 211 23.97 1.91 -13.68
N LEU A 212 24.23 1.26 -12.55
CA LEU A 212 23.65 -0.05 -12.24
C LEU A 212 22.29 0.10 -11.53
N ASN A 213 21.47 -0.94 -11.63
CA ASN A 213 20.26 -1.09 -10.81
C ASN A 213 20.42 -2.28 -9.86
N SER A 214 20.14 -2.08 -8.58
CA SER A 214 19.99 -3.15 -7.59
C SER A 214 18.56 -3.68 -7.54
N ILE A 215 17.56 -2.89 -7.97
CA ILE A 215 16.15 -3.29 -8.07
C ILE A 215 15.65 -2.99 -9.48
N GLU A 216 15.07 -3.99 -10.15
CA GLU A 216 14.47 -3.83 -11.48
C GLU A 216 13.05 -4.39 -11.54
N ALA A 217 12.13 -3.65 -12.16
CA ALA A 217 10.78 -4.12 -12.43
C ALA A 217 10.77 -5.24 -13.48
N LYS A 218 10.03 -6.33 -13.22
CA LYS A 218 10.02 -7.54 -14.08
C LYS A 218 9.35 -7.34 -15.45
N ASN A 219 8.22 -6.63 -15.48
CA ASN A 219 7.34 -6.63 -16.66
C ASN A 219 7.43 -5.35 -17.48
N ILE A 220 7.42 -4.19 -16.83
CA ILE A 220 7.36 -2.89 -17.49
C ILE A 220 8.54 -2.06 -17.00
N LYS A 221 9.57 -1.91 -17.85
CA LYS A 221 10.81 -1.20 -17.51
C LYS A 221 10.57 0.26 -17.09
N LEU A 222 9.51 0.90 -17.58
CA LEU A 222 9.15 2.28 -17.19
C LEU A 222 8.84 2.39 -15.68
N TYR A 223 8.41 1.31 -15.02
CA TYR A 223 8.23 1.31 -13.56
C TYR A 223 9.54 1.49 -12.79
N ASN A 224 10.70 1.25 -13.42
CA ASN A 224 11.99 1.62 -12.83
C ASN A 224 12.10 3.12 -12.54
N LEU A 225 11.42 3.96 -13.31
CA LEU A 225 11.44 5.42 -13.14
C LEU A 225 10.51 5.91 -12.04
N MET A 226 9.57 5.08 -11.59
CA MET A 226 8.64 5.42 -10.49
C MET A 226 9.25 5.13 -9.11
N MET A 227 10.20 4.18 -9.06
CA MET A 227 10.81 3.72 -7.81
C MET A 227 11.68 4.79 -7.14
N GLY A 228 11.42 5.00 -5.85
CA GLY A 228 12.27 5.82 -4.99
C GLY A 228 11.97 7.32 -4.99
N GLN A 229 10.79 7.72 -5.49
CA GLN A 229 10.28 9.08 -5.33
C GLN A 229 10.24 9.49 -3.85
N ARG A 230 10.47 10.78 -3.58
CA ARG A 230 10.42 11.39 -2.23
C ARG A 230 9.68 12.72 -2.29
N GLU A 231 8.60 12.78 -3.06
CA GLU A 231 7.77 13.97 -3.20
C GLU A 231 6.57 13.93 -2.24
N LYS A 232 5.83 12.82 -2.22
CA LYS A 232 4.59 12.67 -1.45
C LYS A 232 4.19 11.22 -1.24
N LEU A 233 3.25 10.98 -0.33
CA LEU A 233 2.57 9.69 -0.21
C LEU A 233 1.88 9.34 -1.52
N SER A 234 1.99 8.08 -1.94
CA SER A 234 1.19 7.54 -3.00
C SER A 234 -0.26 7.34 -2.55
N PHE A 235 -1.15 7.04 -3.50
CA PHE A 235 -2.52 6.68 -3.18
C PHE A 235 -2.59 5.42 -2.29
N ASN A 236 -1.74 4.42 -2.57
CA ASN A 236 -1.71 3.17 -1.83
C ASN A 236 -1.05 3.31 -0.45
N ASP A 237 -0.09 4.21 -0.28
CA ASP A 237 0.45 4.54 1.05
C ASP A 237 -0.69 5.04 1.96
N ILE A 238 -1.47 6.01 1.47
CA ILE A 238 -2.60 6.59 2.22
C ILE A 238 -3.69 5.56 2.45
N LYS A 239 -4.05 4.78 1.43
CA LYS A 239 -5.04 3.69 1.52
C LYS A 239 -4.65 2.68 2.59
N THR A 240 -3.38 2.28 2.64
CA THR A 240 -2.85 1.33 3.63
C THR A 240 -2.96 1.88 5.05
N ILE A 241 -2.58 3.14 5.27
CA ILE A 241 -2.72 3.80 6.56
C ILE A 241 -4.20 3.87 6.97
N ASN A 242 -5.10 4.24 6.06
CA ASN A 242 -6.52 4.35 6.35
C ASN A 242 -7.18 3.00 6.66
N TYR A 243 -6.82 1.92 5.97
CA TYR A 243 -7.31 0.60 6.36
C TYR A 243 -6.82 0.17 7.74
N TYR A 244 -5.61 0.57 8.10
CA TYR A 244 -5.05 0.19 9.40
C TYR A 244 -5.61 0.99 10.57
N TYR A 245 -5.75 2.31 10.42
CA TYR A 245 -6.20 3.19 11.51
C TYR A 245 -7.68 3.57 11.46
N CYS A 246 -8.28 3.56 10.28
CA CYS A 246 -9.57 4.19 10.01
C CYS A 246 -10.63 3.21 9.52
N SER A 247 -10.34 1.91 9.47
CA SER A 247 -11.31 0.87 9.07
C SER A 247 -12.54 0.86 9.98
N ASP A 248 -12.38 1.31 11.23
CA ASP A 248 -13.49 1.45 12.17
C ASP A 248 -14.40 2.65 11.90
N ALA A 249 -13.92 3.64 11.15
CA ALA A 249 -14.76 4.73 10.70
C ALA A 249 -15.68 4.25 9.58
N CYS A 250 -16.94 4.69 9.64
CA CYS A 250 -17.96 4.41 8.62
C CYS A 250 -18.29 2.92 8.42
N LYS A 251 -18.11 2.05 9.44
CA LYS A 251 -18.37 0.59 9.34
C LYS A 251 -19.69 0.24 8.66
N GLU A 252 -20.74 0.97 9.01
CA GLU A 252 -22.12 0.78 8.52
C GLU A 252 -22.34 1.21 7.07
N SER A 253 -21.37 1.84 6.41
CA SER A 253 -21.55 2.23 5.01
C SER A 253 -21.42 1.04 4.07
N GLU A 254 -22.43 0.88 3.22
CA GLU A 254 -22.53 -0.14 2.18
C GLU A 254 -21.90 0.31 0.84
N VAL A 255 -21.19 1.44 0.81
CA VAL A 255 -20.62 1.96 -0.45
C VAL A 255 -19.57 1.00 -1.03
N VAL A 256 -19.80 0.57 -2.28
CA VAL A 256 -18.85 -0.27 -3.01
C VAL A 256 -18.00 0.61 -3.93
N CYS A 257 -16.73 0.78 -3.56
CA CYS A 257 -15.77 1.53 -4.36
C CYS A 257 -15.27 0.73 -5.57
N LYS A 258 -15.13 1.42 -6.70
CA LYS A 258 -14.63 0.87 -7.97
C LYS A 258 -13.24 1.41 -8.28
N ASN A 259 -12.60 0.77 -9.27
CA ASN A 259 -11.32 1.21 -9.85
C ASN A 259 -10.20 1.41 -8.81
N GLY A 260 -10.14 0.57 -7.78
CA GLY A 260 -9.13 0.64 -6.73
C GLY A 260 -9.37 1.69 -5.64
N GLY A 261 -10.48 2.46 -5.73
CA GLY A 261 -10.91 3.36 -4.67
C GLY A 261 -11.24 2.65 -3.36
N TYR A 262 -11.32 3.40 -2.27
CA TYR A 262 -11.63 2.88 -0.94
C TYR A 262 -12.59 3.80 -0.20
N ARG A 263 -13.29 3.24 0.80
CA ARG A 263 -14.30 3.97 1.57
C ARG A 263 -13.66 5.19 2.25
N ASN A 264 -14.37 6.32 2.20
CA ASN A 264 -13.95 7.51 2.91
C ASN A 264 -14.10 7.32 4.43
N TRP A 265 -13.06 7.68 5.18
CA TRP A 265 -13.05 7.60 6.64
C TRP A 265 -13.79 8.76 7.31
N ASP A 266 -14.04 9.86 6.58
CA ASP A 266 -14.70 11.05 7.12
C ASP A 266 -16.17 10.73 7.40
N GLN A 267 -16.58 10.84 8.67
CA GLN A 267 -17.94 10.50 9.12
C GLN A 267 -19.04 11.24 8.36
N ARG A 268 -18.73 12.44 7.85
CA ARG A 268 -19.68 13.25 7.06
C ARG A 268 -19.82 12.77 5.61
N ARG A 269 -18.95 11.86 5.17
CA ARG A 269 -18.83 11.38 3.78
C ARG A 269 -18.71 9.86 3.69
N CYS A 270 -19.27 9.13 4.67
CA CYS A 270 -19.17 7.67 4.74
C CYS A 270 -19.66 6.97 3.46
N ASN A 271 -20.69 7.50 2.79
CA ASN A 271 -21.26 6.93 1.55
C ASN A 271 -20.54 7.41 0.28
N GLN A 272 -19.29 7.86 0.40
CA GLN A 272 -18.44 8.30 -0.70
C GLN A 272 -17.10 7.56 -0.67
N CYS A 273 -16.56 7.28 -1.83
CA CYS A 273 -15.23 6.70 -1.99
C CYS A 273 -14.16 7.79 -2.18
N ILE A 274 -12.97 7.52 -1.68
CA ILE A 274 -11.75 8.23 -2.04
C ILE A 274 -11.20 7.58 -3.31
N CYS A 275 -11.08 8.36 -4.39
CA CYS A 275 -10.77 7.85 -5.71
C CYS A 275 -9.30 8.00 -6.08
N PRO A 276 -8.70 6.99 -6.75
CA PRO A 276 -7.38 7.15 -7.33
C PRO A 276 -7.37 8.26 -8.37
N LYS A 277 -6.17 8.77 -8.66
CA LYS A 277 -5.98 9.76 -9.73
C LYS A 277 -6.54 9.20 -11.05
N GLY A 278 -7.32 10.02 -11.76
CA GLY A 278 -7.97 9.62 -13.00
C GLY A 278 -9.40 9.11 -12.84
N TYR A 279 -9.90 8.91 -11.61
CA TYR A 279 -11.28 8.49 -11.36
C TYR A 279 -12.05 9.48 -10.48
N TYR A 280 -13.38 9.51 -10.61
CA TYR A 280 -14.27 10.35 -9.82
C TYR A 280 -15.68 9.75 -9.64
N GLY A 281 -16.54 10.51 -8.94
CA GLY A 281 -17.89 10.12 -8.57
C GLY A 281 -17.96 9.48 -7.18
N TYR A 282 -19.18 9.27 -6.69
CA TYR A 282 -19.40 8.72 -5.34
C TYR A 282 -18.76 7.35 -5.12
N THR A 283 -18.67 6.53 -6.18
CA THR A 283 -18.11 5.17 -6.13
C THR A 283 -16.80 5.03 -6.90
N CYS A 284 -16.21 6.13 -7.38
CA CYS A 284 -15.02 6.12 -8.26
C CYS A 284 -15.22 5.37 -9.59
N LYS A 285 -16.47 5.17 -10.01
CA LYS A 285 -16.83 4.46 -11.25
C LYS A 285 -16.38 5.20 -12.51
N TYR A 286 -16.41 6.54 -12.49
CA TYR A 286 -16.22 7.35 -13.68
C TYR A 286 -14.76 7.74 -13.88
N ILE A 287 -14.32 7.78 -15.14
CA ILE A 287 -12.98 8.25 -15.54
C ILE A 287 -13.04 9.77 -15.65
N LYS A 288 -12.13 10.48 -14.97
CA LYS A 288 -12.03 11.94 -15.08
C LYS A 288 -11.71 12.29 -16.54
N PRO A 289 -12.47 13.19 -17.17
CA PRO A 289 -12.13 13.69 -18.49
C PRO A 289 -10.69 14.22 -18.48
N LEU A 290 -9.88 13.80 -19.45
CA LEU A 290 -8.64 14.49 -19.76
C LEU A 290 -9.05 15.93 -20.17
N GLY A 291 -8.30 16.93 -19.73
CA GLY A 291 -8.60 18.33 -20.07
C GLY A 291 -8.78 18.50 -21.59
N THR A 292 -9.50 19.56 -21.99
CA THR A 292 -9.99 19.85 -23.36
C THR A 292 -8.97 19.85 -24.51
N ASN A 293 -7.70 19.56 -24.24
CA ASN A 293 -6.61 19.51 -25.22
C ASN A 293 -6.16 18.09 -25.57
N CYS A 294 -6.77 17.05 -25.01
CA CYS A 294 -6.61 15.70 -25.53
C CYS A 294 -7.78 15.42 -26.49
N SER A 295 -7.49 15.27 -27.78
CA SER A 295 -8.43 14.74 -28.77
C SER A 295 -9.01 13.42 -28.23
N ASP A 296 -10.26 13.09 -28.57
CA ASP A 296 -10.91 11.86 -28.10
C ASP A 296 -10.18 10.59 -28.58
N TYR A 297 -9.17 10.12 -27.83
CA TYR A 297 -8.52 8.83 -28.08
C TYR A 297 -9.23 7.74 -27.28
N LYS A 298 -10.49 7.46 -27.61
CA LYS A 298 -11.18 6.29 -27.06
C LYS A 298 -10.55 5.03 -27.67
N LEU A 299 -9.53 4.50 -26.99
CA LEU A 299 -8.91 3.23 -27.35
C LEU A 299 -9.68 2.11 -26.67
N ILE A 300 -10.31 1.27 -27.48
CA ILE A 300 -10.93 0.03 -27.02
C ILE A 300 -9.85 -1.04 -27.13
N ALA A 301 -9.62 -1.79 -26.05
CA ALA A 301 -8.68 -2.90 -26.08
C ALA A 301 -9.24 -4.01 -27.00
N GLU A 302 -8.48 -4.35 -28.03
CA GLU A 302 -8.79 -5.43 -28.96
C GLU A 302 -7.82 -6.60 -28.73
N ASN A 303 -8.06 -7.74 -29.38
CA ASN A 303 -7.21 -8.94 -29.23
C ASN A 303 -5.89 -8.86 -30.04
N TYR A 304 -5.52 -7.68 -30.54
CA TYR A 304 -4.27 -7.42 -31.24
C TYR A 304 -3.58 -6.15 -30.72
N THR A 305 -2.27 -6.09 -30.94
CA THR A 305 -1.43 -4.96 -30.53
C THR A 305 -1.64 -3.78 -31.47
N LYS A 306 -1.87 -2.59 -30.90
CA LYS A 306 -1.87 -1.32 -31.64
C LYS A 306 -0.73 -0.45 -31.16
N GLU A 307 0.10 0.01 -32.07
CA GLU A 307 1.16 0.98 -31.78
C GLU A 307 0.55 2.39 -31.75
N LEU A 308 0.81 3.14 -30.68
CA LEU A 308 0.33 4.51 -30.53
C LEU A 308 1.40 5.45 -31.07
N THR A 309 1.10 6.14 -32.16
CA THR A 309 1.93 7.22 -32.69
C THR A 309 1.44 8.54 -32.11
N GLU A 310 2.35 9.37 -31.62
CA GLU A 310 2.05 10.77 -31.32
C GLU A 310 1.83 11.49 -32.67
N GLU A 311 0.65 12.10 -32.86
CA GLU A 311 0.43 13.11 -33.90
C GLU A 311 1.00 14.47 -33.47
#